data_AF-A0A939ZVY0-F1
#
_entry.id   AF-A0A939ZVY0-F1
#
_cell.length_a   1.000
_cell.length_b   1.000
_cell.length_c   1.000
_cell.angle_alpha   90.00
_cell.angle_beta   90.00
_cell.angle_gamma   90.00
#
_symmetry.space_group_name_H-M   'P 1'
#
loop_
_entity.id
_entity.type
_entity.pdbx_description
1 polymer ?
#
loop_
_entity_poly.entity_id
_entity_poly.type
_entity_poly.pdbx_seq_one_letter_code
_entity_poly.pdbx_strand_id
1 'polypeptide(L)'
;DTYHYKQQISIKVAELIYDGKWFTTLFDSCMAFVNKTEETVTGWAKVYLHKGSIRGAGSGSKYSLYNESIASFTTGELYDHKDAQGFITLFGLPLKVRAMMEQKVGEGQAILESKSFKKRPTE
;
A
#
# COMPACT_ATOMS: atom_id res chain seq x y z
N ASP A 1 1.81 5.36 2.40
CA ASP A 1 1.06 6.13 3.42
C ASP A 1 0.26 7.30 2.87
N THR A 2 0.88 8.29 2.22
CA THR A 2 0.18 9.49 1.70
C THR A 2 -1.03 9.15 0.83
N TYR A 3 -0.89 8.20 -0.11
CA TYR A 3 -2.01 7.75 -0.96
C TYR A 3 -3.16 7.15 -0.15
N HIS A 4 -2.87 6.33 0.87
CA HIS A 4 -3.89 5.72 1.71
C HIS A 4 -4.66 6.75 2.52
N TYR A 5 -3.97 7.74 3.11
CA TYR A 5 -4.65 8.81 3.83
C TYR A 5 -5.45 9.72 2.88
N LYS A 6 -4.93 10.02 1.67
CA LYS A 6 -5.67 10.75 0.64
C LYS A 6 -7.01 10.08 0.28
N GLN A 7 -7.09 8.74 0.26
CA GLN A 7 -8.36 8.04 0.03
C GLN A 7 -9.39 8.36 1.12
N GLN A 8 -8.99 8.42 2.39
CA GLN A 8 -9.88 8.79 3.49
C GLN A 8 -10.36 10.24 3.37
N ILE A 9 -9.44 11.17 3.05
CA ILE A 9 -9.78 12.58 2.83
C ILE A 9 -10.73 12.73 1.63
N SER A 10 -10.55 11.96 0.56
CA SER A 10 -11.44 12.00 -0.61
C SER A 10 -12.89 11.65 -0.25
N ILE A 11 -13.10 10.67 0.63
CA ILE A 11 -14.44 10.31 1.12
C ILE A 11 -15.01 11.48 1.93
N LYS A 12 -14.20 12.08 2.81
CA LYS A 12 -14.66 13.20 3.63
C LYS A 12 -15.04 14.43 2.80
N VAL A 13 -14.25 14.75 1.78
CA VAL A 13 -14.56 15.83 0.83
C VAL A 13 -15.88 15.55 0.12
N ALA A 14 -16.12 14.32 -0.32
CA ALA A 14 -17.39 13.94 -0.96
C ALA A 14 -18.60 14.11 -0.02
N GLU A 15 -18.48 13.72 1.26
CA GLU A 15 -19.53 13.96 2.27
C GLU A 15 -19.82 15.46 2.45
N LEU A 16 -18.77 16.28 2.59
CA LEU A 16 -18.93 17.72 2.79
C LEU A 16 -19.61 18.39 1.59
N ILE A 17 -19.28 17.96 0.37
CA ILE A 17 -19.94 18.44 -0.85
C ILE A 17 -21.41 18.03 -0.84
N TYR A 18 -21.70 16.77 -0.52
CA TYR A 18 -23.07 16.25 -0.47
C TYR A 18 -23.94 16.99 0.56
N ASP A 19 -23.38 17.27 1.73
CA ASP A 19 -24.03 18.03 2.81
C ASP A 19 -24.16 19.54 2.51
N GLY A 20 -23.62 20.03 1.39
CA GLY A 20 -23.60 21.46 1.06
C GLY A 20 -22.62 22.30 1.90
N LYS A 21 -21.69 21.67 2.61
CA LYS A 21 -20.70 22.30 3.51
C LYS A 21 -19.46 22.81 2.77
N TRP A 22 -19.65 23.34 1.57
CA TRP A 22 -18.58 23.80 0.68
C TRP A 22 -17.74 24.94 1.30
N PHE A 23 -18.38 25.89 1.98
CA PHE A 23 -17.72 27.08 2.54
C PHE A 23 -17.26 26.92 3.99
N THR A 24 -17.02 25.67 4.42
CA THR A 24 -16.55 25.41 5.79
C THR A 24 -15.03 25.39 5.83
N THR A 25 -14.45 25.85 6.94
CA THR A 25 -13.00 25.78 7.17
C THR A 25 -12.45 24.36 7.04
N LEU A 26 -13.28 23.36 7.35
CA LEU A 26 -12.91 21.95 7.18
C LEU A 26 -12.73 21.59 5.69
N PHE A 27 -13.64 22.05 4.82
CA PHE A 27 -13.52 21.82 3.38
C PHE A 27 -12.26 22.49 2.82
N ASP A 28 -12.01 23.76 3.17
CA ASP A 28 -10.80 24.48 2.75
C ASP A 28 -9.52 23.78 3.21
N SER A 29 -9.52 23.26 4.45
CA SER A 29 -8.38 22.50 5.00
C SER A 29 -8.14 21.19 4.23
N CYS A 30 -9.21 20.46 3.88
CA CYS A 30 -9.11 19.27 3.06
C CYS A 30 -8.60 19.59 1.64
N MET A 31 -9.07 20.68 1.04
CA MET A 31 -8.62 21.11 -0.28
C MET A 31 -7.16 21.55 -0.28
N ALA A 32 -6.69 22.22 0.78
CA ALA A 32 -5.27 22.56 0.94
C ALA A 32 -4.39 21.31 1.01
N PHE A 33 -4.83 20.26 1.72
CA PHE A 33 -4.15 18.96 1.74
C PHE A 33 -4.09 18.35 0.32
N VAL A 34 -5.21 18.32 -0.39
CA VAL A 34 -5.28 17.77 -1.76
C VAL A 34 -4.35 18.53 -2.70
N ASN A 35 -4.37 19.87 -2.67
CA ASN A 35 -3.47 20.70 -3.49
C ASN A 35 -2.00 20.36 -3.24
N LYS A 36 -1.63 20.11 -1.97
CA LYS A 36 -0.27 19.71 -1.63
C LYS A 36 0.08 18.32 -2.16
N THR A 37 -0.85 17.36 -2.12
CA THR A 37 -0.59 16.01 -2.63
C THR A 37 -0.54 15.94 -4.16
N GLU A 38 -1.22 16.86 -4.85
CA GLU A 38 -1.27 16.84 -6.33
C GLU A 38 -0.09 17.54 -7.03
N GLU A 39 0.82 18.21 -6.30
CA GLU A 39 1.94 18.98 -6.90
C GLU A 39 2.78 18.17 -7.90
N THR A 40 2.93 16.86 -7.69
CA THR A 40 3.72 15.96 -8.56
C THR A 40 2.85 15.02 -9.41
N VAL A 41 1.52 15.12 -9.32
CA VAL A 41 0.58 14.26 -10.04
C VAL A 41 0.40 14.78 -11.47
N THR A 42 1.45 14.61 -12.28
CA THR A 42 1.51 15.08 -13.68
C THR A 42 1.98 13.96 -14.60
N GLY A 43 1.43 13.87 -15.80
CA GLY A 43 1.77 12.81 -16.75
C GLY A 43 0.64 12.51 -17.73
N TRP A 44 0.69 11.34 -18.35
CA TRP A 44 -0.35 10.83 -19.23
C TRP A 44 -0.82 9.44 -18.76
N ALA A 45 -2.10 9.15 -19.01
CA ALA A 45 -2.69 7.84 -18.84
C ALA A 45 -3.36 7.42 -20.16
N LYS A 46 -3.04 6.22 -20.64
CA LYS A 46 -3.69 5.62 -21.80
C LYS A 46 -4.81 4.72 -21.29
N VAL A 47 -6.01 4.89 -21.85
CA VAL A 47 -7.19 4.09 -21.52
C VAL A 47 -7.79 3.47 -22.77
N TYR A 48 -8.28 2.25 -22.65
CA TYR A 48 -9.11 1.60 -23.66
C TYR A 48 -10.59 1.78 -23.31
N LEU A 49 -11.35 2.26 -24.28
CA LEU A 49 -12.79 2.40 -24.19
C LEU A 49 -13.42 1.35 -25.09
N HIS A 50 -14.17 0.42 -24.50
CA HIS A 50 -14.84 -0.63 -25.26
C HIS A 50 -16.20 -0.95 -24.65
N LYS A 51 -17.27 -0.77 -25.44
CA LYS A 51 -18.66 -1.14 -25.10
C LYS A 51 -19.08 -0.70 -23.68
N GLY A 52 -18.82 0.56 -23.32
CA GLY A 52 -19.16 1.12 -22.00
C GLY A 52 -18.19 0.76 -20.88
N SER A 53 -17.12 0.02 -21.15
CA SER A 53 -16.05 -0.28 -20.19
C SER A 53 -14.81 0.60 -20.44
N ILE A 54 -14.16 1.01 -19.35
CA ILE A 54 -12.88 1.71 -19.33
C ILE A 54 -11.82 0.78 -18.72
N ARG A 55 -10.68 0.61 -19.40
CA ARG A 55 -9.54 -0.16 -18.90
C ARG A 55 -8.25 0.64 -19.01
N GLY A 56 -7.39 0.57 -17.99
CA GLY A 56 -6.05 1.15 -18.06
C GLY A 56 -5.17 0.40 -19.05
N ALA A 57 -4.45 1.12 -19.90
CA ALA A 57 -3.58 0.58 -20.95
C ALA A 57 -2.11 0.98 -20.78
N GLY A 58 -1.82 1.90 -19.88
CA GLY A 58 -0.48 2.38 -19.56
C GLY A 58 -0.51 3.77 -18.96
N SER A 59 0.61 4.16 -18.37
CA SER A 59 0.79 5.49 -17.79
C SER A 59 2.25 5.90 -17.89
N GLY A 60 2.51 7.20 -17.96
CA GLY A 60 3.85 7.76 -17.92
C GLY A 60 3.86 9.09 -17.17
N SER A 61 4.92 9.32 -16.39
CA SER A 61 5.11 10.56 -15.63
C SER A 61 6.60 10.87 -15.49
N LYS A 62 6.94 12.16 -15.50
CA LYS A 62 8.28 12.65 -15.14
C LYS A 62 8.59 12.42 -13.66
N TYR A 63 7.57 12.41 -12.80
CA TYR A 63 7.69 12.24 -11.35
C TYR A 63 7.28 10.82 -10.93
N SER A 64 7.45 9.84 -11.82
CA SER A 64 7.14 8.45 -11.52
C SER A 64 7.99 7.95 -10.36
N LEU A 65 7.34 7.44 -9.32
CA LEU A 65 8.00 6.71 -8.23
C LEU A 65 8.29 5.25 -8.60
N TYR A 66 7.77 4.78 -9.74
CA TYR A 66 8.12 3.47 -10.28
C TYR A 66 9.53 3.50 -10.86
N ASN A 67 10.39 2.59 -10.38
CA ASN A 67 11.74 2.38 -10.88
C ASN A 67 11.90 0.93 -11.31
N GLU A 68 12.08 0.72 -12.62
CA GLU A 68 12.20 -0.61 -13.22
C GLU A 68 13.41 -1.40 -12.71
N SER A 69 14.53 -0.74 -12.42
CA SER A 69 15.75 -1.40 -11.94
C SER A 69 15.61 -2.02 -10.55
N ILE A 70 14.74 -1.46 -9.70
CA ILE A 70 14.43 -2.00 -8.36
C ILE A 70 13.33 -3.07 -8.46
N ALA A 71 12.38 -2.89 -9.38
CA ALA A 71 11.25 -3.79 -9.55
C ALA A 71 11.58 -5.05 -10.37
N SER A 72 12.70 -5.06 -11.10
CA SER A 72 13.12 -6.20 -11.92
C SER A 72 13.51 -7.41 -11.07
N PHE A 73 13.29 -8.60 -11.60
CA PHE A 73 13.74 -9.87 -11.00
C PHE A 73 15.26 -10.06 -11.09
N THR A 74 15.92 -9.34 -11.98
CA THR A 74 17.38 -9.31 -12.04
C THR A 74 17.88 -8.49 -10.87
N THR A 75 18.66 -9.10 -9.98
CA THR A 75 19.23 -8.47 -8.79
C THR A 75 20.02 -7.22 -9.19
N GLY A 76 19.38 -6.05 -9.15
CA GLY A 76 20.03 -4.78 -9.39
C GLY A 76 20.89 -4.38 -8.19
N GLU A 77 21.87 -3.51 -8.41
CA GLU A 77 22.75 -3.01 -7.35
C GLU A 77 22.02 -2.20 -6.25
N LEU A 78 20.76 -1.81 -6.51
CA LEU A 78 19.98 -0.91 -5.66
C LEU A 78 19.16 -1.62 -4.56
N TYR A 79 19.11 -2.96 -4.53
CA TYR A 79 18.35 -3.71 -3.51
C TYR A 79 19.04 -5.01 -3.08
N ASP A 80 19.35 -5.14 -1.79
CA ASP A 80 19.86 -6.39 -1.20
C ASP A 80 18.69 -7.24 -0.66
N HIS A 81 18.53 -8.44 -1.21
CA HIS A 81 17.52 -9.40 -0.76
C HIS A 81 17.71 -9.85 0.70
N LYS A 82 18.90 -9.70 1.30
CA LYS A 82 19.15 -10.05 2.71
C LYS A 82 18.39 -9.14 3.67
N ASP A 83 18.18 -7.88 3.32
CA ASP A 83 17.47 -6.92 4.17
C ASP A 83 16.00 -7.33 4.36
N ALA A 84 15.41 -8.00 3.38
CA ALA A 84 14.05 -8.52 3.46
C ALA A 84 13.86 -9.49 4.65
N GLN A 85 14.86 -10.32 4.95
CA GLN A 85 14.77 -11.28 6.04
C GLN A 85 14.68 -10.58 7.41
N GLY A 86 15.49 -9.53 7.60
CA GLY A 86 15.45 -8.70 8.80
C GLY A 86 14.13 -7.95 8.94
N PHE A 87 13.67 -7.34 7.85
CA PHE A 87 12.39 -6.62 7.80
C PHE A 87 11.20 -7.52 8.16
N ILE A 88 11.09 -8.71 7.55
CA ILE A 88 10.00 -9.67 7.83
C ILE A 88 10.00 -10.07 9.30
N THR A 89 11.18 -10.31 9.87
CA THR A 89 11.33 -10.74 11.28
C THR A 89 10.87 -9.63 12.23
N LEU A 90 11.30 -8.39 12.00
CA LEU A 90 10.96 -7.25 12.85
C LEU A 90 9.49 -6.83 12.69
N PHE A 91 8.99 -6.76 11.45
CA PHE A 91 7.60 -6.42 11.17
C PHE A 91 6.62 -7.46 11.74
N GLY A 92 7.00 -8.74 11.71
CA GLY A 92 6.23 -9.84 12.30
C GLY A 92 6.41 -10.03 13.80
N LEU A 93 7.36 -9.34 14.44
CA LEU A 93 7.66 -9.54 15.86
C LEU A 93 6.46 -9.29 16.79
N PRO A 94 5.64 -8.23 16.61
CA PRO A 94 4.46 -8.03 17.45
C PRO A 94 3.46 -9.18 17.33
N LEU A 95 3.27 -9.74 16.12
CA LEU A 95 2.41 -10.90 15.89
C LEU A 95 2.98 -12.14 16.58
N LYS A 96 4.30 -12.34 16.51
CA LYS A 96 4.98 -13.45 17.20
C LYS A 96 4.85 -13.35 18.72
N VAL A 97 5.01 -12.15 19.29
CA VAL A 97 4.83 -11.91 20.74
C VAL A 97 3.40 -12.17 21.17
N ARG A 98 2.42 -11.69 20.38
CA ARG A 98 1.00 -11.98 20.62
C ARG A 98 0.74 -13.48 20.61
N ALA A 99 1.23 -14.21 19.61
CA ALA A 99 1.08 -15.66 19.53
C ALA A 99 1.72 -16.39 20.74
N MET A 100 2.90 -15.93 21.20
CA MET A 100 3.54 -16.47 22.41
C MET A 100 2.73 -16.19 23.68
N MET A 101 2.10 -15.01 23.77
CA MET A 101 1.20 -14.68 24.88
C MET A 101 -0.03 -15.58 24.87
N GLU A 102 -0.70 -15.74 23.72
CA GLU A 102 -1.88 -16.62 23.56
C GLU A 102 -1.53 -18.07 23.92
N GLN A 103 -0.34 -18.55 23.56
CA GLN A 103 0.17 -19.87 23.98
C GLN A 103 0.37 -19.99 25.49
N LYS A 104 0.92 -18.96 26.15
CA LYS A 104 1.11 -18.97 27.61
C LYS A 104 -0.19 -19.01 28.38
N VAL A 105 -1.26 -18.43 27.83
CA VAL A 105 -2.60 -18.39 28.43
C VAL A 105 -3.43 -19.65 28.08
N GLY A 106 -2.93 -20.53 27.20
CA GLY A 106 -3.59 -21.78 26.84
C GLY A 106 -4.62 -21.65 25.70
N GLU A 107 -4.72 -20.47 25.09
CA GLU A 107 -5.62 -20.17 23.97
C GLU A 107 -4.90 -20.23 22.60
N GLY A 108 -3.60 -20.54 22.60
CA GLY A 108 -2.76 -20.53 21.39
C GLY A 108 -3.09 -21.68 20.42
N GLN A 109 -3.42 -21.33 19.18
CA GLN A 109 -3.69 -22.29 18.09
C GLN A 109 -2.42 -22.75 17.33
N ALA A 110 -1.26 -22.12 17.60
CA ALA A 110 -0.03 -22.39 16.86
C ALA A 110 0.75 -23.59 17.43
N ILE A 111 0.99 -24.60 16.59
CA ILE A 111 1.80 -25.78 16.90
C ILE A 111 3.30 -25.41 16.85
N LEU A 112 3.99 -25.44 18.00
CA LEU A 112 5.40 -25.04 18.14
C LEU A 112 6.40 -26.00 17.47
N GLU A 113 6.07 -27.27 17.32
CA GLU A 113 6.93 -28.26 16.66
C GLU A 113 6.28 -28.83 15.39
N SER A 114 6.27 -28.06 14.30
CA SER A 114 6.21 -28.68 12.99
C SER A 114 7.65 -28.88 12.48
N LYS A 115 8.24 -30.03 12.81
CA LYS A 115 9.51 -30.55 12.23
C LYS A 115 9.46 -30.78 10.72
N SER A 116 8.44 -30.29 10.03
CA SER A 116 8.29 -30.40 8.59
C SER A 116 7.56 -29.16 8.10
N PHE A 117 8.32 -28.09 7.80
CA PHE A 117 7.93 -27.24 6.69
C PHE A 117 7.87 -28.18 5.48
N LYS A 118 6.68 -28.65 5.11
CA LYS A 118 6.49 -29.39 3.86
C LYS A 118 7.14 -28.55 2.76
N LYS A 119 8.24 -29.04 2.18
CA LYS A 119 8.86 -28.44 1.00
C LYS A 119 7.73 -28.19 0.00
N ARG A 120 7.57 -26.94 -0.42
CA ARG A 120 6.58 -26.60 -1.45
C ARG A 120 6.97 -27.37 -2.72
N PRO A 121 6.03 -27.93 -3.50
CA PRO A 121 6.33 -28.80 -4.65
C PRO A 121 6.96 -28.09 -5.86
N THR A 122 7.65 -26.97 -5.67
CA THR A 122 8.17 -26.12 -6.75
C THR A 122 9.60 -25.63 -6.50
N GLU A 123 10.40 -26.39 -5.75
CA GLU A 123 11.87 -26.37 -5.90
C GLU A 123 12.29 -27.50 -6.85
#